data_AF-A0A2H9QIW2-F1
#
_entry.id   AF-A0A2H9QIW2-F1
#
_cell.length_a   1.000
_cell.length_b   1.000
_cell.length_c   1.000
_cell.angle_alpha   90.00
_cell.angle_beta   90.00
_cell.angle_gamma   90.00
#
_symmetry.space_group_name_H-M   'P 1'
#
loop_
_entity.id
_entity.type
_entity.pdbx_description
1 polymer ?
#
loop_
_entity_poly.entity_id
_entity_poly.type
_entity_poly.pdbx_seq_one_letter_code
_entity_poly.pdbx_strand_id
1 'polypeptide(L)'
;MNFRKSYLFLLLALFSLLFTGLDFTHHSHNSWLYYQMIESWDFLTENPYFGSQITYAYGVPAYALSGLLWFIFSIHSINILEGVTIIVNYIILRKWFKDRKDDKWISVLMVLNIFFTIFDAYVAAFSNCLFWLACYGFFEKKKWWPVPLLIAAFNHPYVLISSLFFVVQEPILLLPFSIIFSYFIIASEVFTNQLFLPVYTIFMGIGRIIVNYLPILIMASHSRIKFNHFKIVEVFSKIKVTMPVLLVTLLIFAAFEGVVAIYTLVLQPTNAVDFTMFEGIPNVNGTLRVVDYLYLPSVFVLPYEGFVLQAGSFRENNPQHMVKLLWDNESDYQNFVDNGNFSYVLFCKMCNPQSNEFEILQNYYDLVWDNDYYYLYNVR
;
A
#
# COMPACT_ATOMS: atom_id res chain seq x y z
N MET A 1 -14.73 25.27 24.37
CA MET A 1 -14.42 23.85 24.11
C MET A 1 -12.97 23.60 24.52
N ASN A 2 -12.68 22.73 25.50
CA ASN A 2 -11.28 22.55 25.93
C ASN A 2 -10.55 21.65 24.93
N PHE A 3 -9.47 22.19 24.34
CA PHE A 3 -8.59 21.48 23.41
C PHE A 3 -7.98 20.22 24.06
N ARG A 4 -8.06 19.08 23.38
CA ARG A 4 -7.39 17.83 23.77
C ARG A 4 -6.08 17.70 22.99
N LYS A 5 -5.02 17.25 23.65
CA LYS A 5 -3.72 17.07 23.00
C LYS A 5 -3.79 16.03 21.88
N SER A 6 -4.62 15.01 22.04
CA SER A 6 -4.84 13.99 21.01
C SER A 6 -5.39 14.53 19.68
N TYR A 7 -6.04 15.70 19.66
CA TYR A 7 -6.44 16.35 18.40
C TYR A 7 -5.23 16.87 17.61
N LEU A 8 -4.22 17.41 18.30
CA LEU A 8 -2.98 17.83 17.64
C LEU A 8 -2.31 16.64 16.96
N PHE A 9 -2.25 15.49 17.63
CA PHE A 9 -1.63 14.28 17.06
C PHE A 9 -2.44 13.67 15.92
N LEU A 10 -3.77 13.77 15.94
CA LEU A 10 -4.59 13.44 14.78
C LEU A 10 -4.28 14.36 13.59
N LEU A 11 -4.21 15.68 13.83
CA LEU A 11 -3.87 16.64 12.77
C LEU A 11 -2.47 16.41 12.22
N LEU A 12 -1.48 16.12 13.08
CA LEU A 12 -0.13 15.77 12.65
C LEU A 12 -0.12 14.47 11.81
N ALA A 13 -0.91 13.46 12.19
CA ALA A 13 -1.04 12.22 11.41
C ALA A 13 -1.70 12.43 10.05
N LEU A 14 -2.68 13.33 9.96
CA LEU A 14 -3.28 13.68 8.68
C LEU A 14 -2.33 14.52 7.83
N PHE A 15 -1.59 15.43 8.45
CA PHE A 15 -0.58 16.24 7.76
C PHE A 15 0.60 15.40 7.27
N SER A 16 0.92 14.29 7.93
CA SER A 16 1.98 13.39 7.44
C SER A 16 1.64 12.73 6.10
N LEU A 17 0.36 12.63 5.72
CA LEU A 17 -0.06 12.12 4.41
C LEU A 17 0.33 13.03 3.24
N LEU A 18 0.76 14.27 3.53
CA LEU A 18 1.30 15.18 2.50
C LEU A 18 2.74 14.80 2.10
N PHE A 19 3.40 13.95 2.88
CA PHE A 19 4.72 13.42 2.55
C PHE A 19 4.52 12.02 1.95
N THR A 20 4.91 11.84 0.69
CA THR A 20 4.83 10.55 -0.01
C THR A 20 5.68 9.51 0.74
N GLY A 21 5.04 8.48 1.28
CA GLY A 21 5.73 7.36 1.94
C GLY A 21 6.59 6.55 0.97
N LEU A 22 7.57 5.81 1.50
CA LEU A 22 8.56 5.06 0.70
C LEU A 22 7.93 4.00 -0.23
N ASP A 23 6.73 3.50 0.09
CA ASP A 23 6.04 2.44 -0.64
C ASP A 23 4.73 2.91 -1.32
N PHE A 24 4.50 4.23 -1.39
CA PHE A 24 3.31 4.82 -2.01
C PHE A 24 3.17 4.43 -3.48
N THR A 25 4.28 4.38 -4.21
CA THR A 25 4.33 4.00 -5.62
C THR A 25 3.86 2.57 -5.84
N HIS A 26 4.31 1.62 -5.01
CA HIS A 26 3.89 0.23 -5.06
C HIS A 26 2.38 0.07 -4.85
N HIS A 27 1.82 0.79 -3.87
CA HIS A 27 0.41 0.72 -3.55
C HIS A 27 -0.48 1.43 -4.57
N SER A 28 -0.02 2.55 -5.11
CA SER A 28 -0.69 3.21 -6.21
C SER A 28 -0.74 2.33 -7.45
N HIS A 29 0.37 1.65 -7.77
CA HIS A 29 0.44 0.67 -8.86
C HIS A 29 -0.55 -0.48 -8.66
N ASN A 30 -0.54 -1.13 -7.50
CA ASN A 30 -1.47 -2.23 -7.24
C ASN A 30 -2.92 -1.74 -7.24
N SER A 31 -3.21 -0.54 -6.74
CA SER A 31 -4.57 0.03 -6.81
C SER A 31 -5.04 0.25 -8.23
N TRP A 32 -4.18 0.84 -9.07
CA TRP A 32 -4.42 1.00 -10.50
C TRP A 32 -4.59 -0.35 -11.20
N LEU A 33 -3.79 -1.36 -10.85
CA LEU A 33 -3.88 -2.70 -11.42
C LEU A 33 -5.23 -3.34 -11.07
N TYR A 34 -5.67 -3.22 -9.83
CA TYR A 34 -6.99 -3.68 -9.41
C TYR A 34 -8.12 -2.91 -10.09
N TYR A 35 -7.98 -1.60 -10.28
CA TYR A 35 -8.93 -0.82 -11.09
C TYR A 35 -9.05 -1.37 -12.51
N GLN A 36 -7.92 -1.66 -13.15
CA GLN A 36 -7.90 -2.24 -14.50
C GLN A 36 -8.58 -3.61 -14.53
N MET A 37 -8.24 -4.50 -13.60
CA MET A 37 -8.88 -5.81 -13.49
C MET A 37 -10.41 -5.70 -13.31
N ILE A 38 -10.87 -4.72 -12.53
CA ILE A 38 -12.30 -4.47 -12.30
C ILE A 38 -12.96 -3.92 -13.57
N GLU A 39 -12.32 -2.95 -14.24
CA GLU A 39 -12.83 -2.29 -15.45
C GLU A 39 -12.96 -3.26 -16.62
N SER A 40 -11.94 -4.11 -16.83
CA SER A 40 -11.90 -5.09 -17.92
C SER A 40 -12.55 -6.43 -17.59
N TRP A 41 -13.00 -6.64 -16.35
CA TRP A 41 -13.49 -7.93 -15.83
C TRP A 41 -12.46 -9.05 -15.98
N ASP A 42 -11.18 -8.73 -15.78
CA ASP A 42 -10.08 -9.63 -16.12
C ASP A 42 -9.11 -9.81 -14.95
N PHE A 43 -8.67 -11.05 -14.70
CA PHE A 43 -7.92 -11.40 -13.49
C PHE A 43 -6.45 -11.70 -13.77
N LEU A 44 -5.56 -10.81 -13.35
CA LEU A 44 -4.12 -10.99 -13.49
C LEU A 44 -3.56 -11.83 -12.35
N THR A 45 -2.92 -12.96 -12.62
CA THR A 45 -2.33 -13.81 -11.58
C THR A 45 -0.98 -13.29 -11.12
N GLU A 46 -0.22 -12.64 -11.99
CA GLU A 46 1.08 -12.04 -11.67
C GLU A 46 1.07 -10.54 -11.94
N ASN A 47 1.79 -9.79 -11.11
CA ASN A 47 2.00 -8.38 -11.34
C ASN A 47 3.05 -8.25 -12.46
N PRO A 48 2.67 -7.75 -13.65
CA PRO A 48 3.56 -7.69 -14.82
C PRO A 48 4.79 -6.81 -14.57
N TYR A 49 4.75 -5.92 -13.57
CA TYR A 49 5.82 -4.99 -13.24
C TYR A 49 6.89 -5.58 -12.30
N PHE A 50 6.49 -6.47 -11.38
CA PHE A 50 7.43 -7.03 -10.41
C PHE A 50 7.98 -8.40 -10.82
N GLY A 51 7.58 -8.93 -12.00
CA GLY A 51 8.10 -10.14 -12.67
C GLY A 51 8.05 -11.45 -11.87
N SER A 52 7.70 -11.38 -10.59
CA SER A 52 7.80 -12.42 -9.57
C SER A 52 6.74 -12.27 -8.47
N GLN A 53 6.07 -11.12 -8.39
CA GLN A 53 5.07 -10.88 -7.36
C GLN A 53 3.67 -11.26 -7.88
N ILE A 54 3.07 -12.27 -7.26
CA ILE A 54 1.67 -12.63 -7.47
C ILE A 54 0.79 -11.43 -7.08
N THR A 55 -0.14 -11.04 -7.96
CA THR A 55 -1.07 -9.91 -7.75
C THR A 55 -1.92 -10.08 -6.49
N TYR A 56 -2.08 -11.34 -6.07
CA TYR A 56 -2.79 -11.78 -4.87
C TYR A 56 -1.84 -12.39 -3.82
N ALA A 57 -0.62 -11.89 -3.65
CA ALA A 57 0.26 -12.35 -2.56
C ALA A 57 -0.21 -11.83 -1.19
N TYR A 58 -0.64 -10.57 -1.15
CA TYR A 58 -1.17 -9.88 0.03
C TYR A 58 -1.91 -8.61 -0.40
N GLY A 59 -2.62 -7.97 0.53
CA GLY A 59 -3.27 -6.69 0.30
C GLY A 59 -4.53 -6.75 -0.54
N VAL A 60 -5.06 -7.94 -0.85
CA VAL A 60 -6.17 -8.14 -1.79
C VAL A 60 -7.40 -7.29 -1.43
N PRO A 61 -7.94 -7.32 -0.19
CA PRO A 61 -9.05 -6.43 0.18
C PRO A 61 -8.73 -4.93 0.06
N ALA A 62 -7.54 -4.51 0.48
CA ALA A 62 -7.13 -3.12 0.44
C ALA A 62 -7.02 -2.63 -1.01
N TYR A 63 -6.31 -3.36 -1.87
CA TYR A 63 -6.14 -3.00 -3.27
C TYR A 63 -7.44 -3.10 -4.08
N ALA A 64 -8.33 -4.03 -3.75
CA ALA A 64 -9.66 -4.04 -4.35
C ALA A 64 -10.47 -2.79 -3.99
N LEU A 65 -10.40 -2.35 -2.73
CA LEU A 65 -11.08 -1.12 -2.30
C LEU A 65 -10.48 0.12 -2.95
N SER A 66 -9.15 0.25 -2.98
CA SER A 66 -8.49 1.39 -3.62
C SER A 66 -8.64 1.38 -5.14
N GLY A 67 -8.67 0.21 -5.78
CA GLY A 67 -8.98 0.06 -7.21
C GLY A 67 -10.41 0.47 -7.56
N LEU A 68 -11.40 0.12 -6.74
CA LEU A 68 -12.78 0.62 -6.91
C LEU A 68 -12.84 2.15 -6.82
N LEU A 69 -12.07 2.74 -5.91
CA LEU A 69 -12.03 4.20 -5.72
C LEU A 69 -11.16 4.93 -6.74
N TRP A 70 -10.30 4.21 -7.46
CA TRP A 70 -9.43 4.77 -8.48
C TRP A 70 -10.20 5.49 -9.59
N PHE A 71 -11.37 4.98 -9.96
CA PHE A 71 -12.23 5.64 -10.95
C PHE A 71 -12.60 7.08 -10.56
N ILE A 72 -12.73 7.35 -9.25
CA ILE A 72 -13.18 8.65 -8.73
C ILE A 72 -11.99 9.52 -8.34
N PHE A 73 -11.00 8.94 -7.66
CA PHE A 73 -9.92 9.68 -7.02
C PHE A 73 -8.54 9.43 -7.64
N SER A 74 -8.43 8.53 -8.61
CA SER A 74 -7.19 8.17 -9.31
C SER A 74 -6.06 7.90 -8.30
N ILE A 75 -4.88 8.48 -8.53
CA ILE A 75 -3.69 8.35 -7.69
C ILE A 75 -3.90 8.77 -6.23
N HIS A 76 -4.91 9.59 -5.93
CA HIS A 76 -5.21 10.03 -4.56
C HIS A 76 -6.01 9.00 -3.74
N SER A 77 -6.47 7.91 -4.35
CA SER A 77 -7.27 6.86 -3.69
C SER A 77 -6.61 6.32 -2.42
N ILE A 78 -5.29 6.07 -2.49
CA ILE A 78 -4.49 5.58 -1.37
C ILE A 78 -4.47 6.58 -0.22
N ASN A 79 -4.09 7.83 -0.49
CA ASN A 79 -4.00 8.88 0.54
C ASN A 79 -5.35 9.15 1.21
N ILE A 80 -6.44 9.14 0.44
CA ILE A 80 -7.80 9.31 0.97
C ILE A 80 -8.15 8.15 1.91
N LEU A 81 -7.89 6.92 1.49
CA LEU A 81 -8.20 5.74 2.30
C LEU A 81 -7.33 5.65 3.57
N GLU A 82 -6.06 6.03 3.49
CA GLU A 82 -5.18 6.18 4.66
C GLU A 82 -5.68 7.26 5.62
N GLY A 83 -6.12 8.41 5.11
CA GLY A 83 -6.77 9.45 5.91
C GLY A 83 -8.00 8.93 6.64
N VAL A 84 -8.84 8.15 5.94
CA VAL A 84 -10.01 7.50 6.54
C VAL A 84 -9.60 6.51 7.63
N THR A 85 -8.60 5.64 7.41
CA THR A 85 -8.15 4.70 8.45
C THR A 85 -7.55 5.39 9.66
N ILE A 86 -6.78 6.47 9.48
CA ILE A 86 -6.26 7.29 10.59
C ILE A 86 -7.41 7.86 11.43
N ILE A 87 -8.44 8.41 10.78
CA ILE A 87 -9.63 8.95 11.46
C ILE A 87 -10.40 7.86 12.20
N VAL A 88 -10.62 6.70 11.56
CA VAL A 88 -11.32 5.57 12.17
C VAL A 88 -10.55 5.05 13.39
N ASN A 89 -9.23 4.88 13.28
CA ASN A 89 -8.35 4.51 14.39
C ASN A 89 -8.49 5.49 15.56
N TYR A 90 -8.43 6.79 15.28
CA TYR A 90 -8.65 7.81 16.31
C TYR A 90 -10.02 7.66 16.99
N ILE A 91 -11.08 7.46 16.22
CA ILE A 91 -12.44 7.26 16.76
C ILE A 91 -12.51 6.02 17.65
N ILE A 92 -11.91 4.89 17.24
CA ILE A 92 -11.84 3.66 18.04
C ILE A 92 -11.10 3.92 19.36
N LEU A 93 -9.93 4.55 19.30
CA LEU A 93 -9.16 4.91 20.49
C LEU A 93 -9.95 5.84 21.42
N ARG A 94 -10.66 6.83 20.88
CA ARG A 94 -11.53 7.72 21.67
C ARG A 94 -12.68 6.97 22.34
N LYS A 95 -13.21 5.92 21.70
CA LYS A 95 -14.26 5.06 22.28
C LYS A 95 -13.72 4.15 23.37
N TRP A 96 -12.49 3.63 23.25
CA TRP A 96 -11.85 2.81 24.28
C TRP A 96 -11.30 3.61 25.46
N PHE A 97 -10.64 4.74 25.19
CA PHE A 97 -10.00 5.62 26.16
C PHE A 97 -10.88 6.85 26.44
N LYS A 98 -12.00 6.61 27.14
CA LYS A 98 -13.05 7.62 27.36
C LYS A 98 -12.59 8.76 28.30
N ASP A 99 -11.75 8.45 29.29
CA ASP A 99 -11.35 9.40 30.32
C ASP A 99 -10.34 10.42 29.80
N ARG A 100 -10.43 11.68 30.26
CA ARG A 100 -9.45 12.73 29.90
C ARG A 100 -8.02 12.37 30.30
N LYS A 101 -7.86 11.59 31.38
CA LYS A 101 -6.54 11.15 31.86
C LYS A 101 -5.85 10.20 30.88
N ASP A 102 -6.60 9.63 29.95
CA ASP A 102 -6.10 8.72 28.92
C ASP A 102 -5.73 9.41 27.62
N ASP A 103 -5.95 10.73 27.50
CA ASP A 103 -5.66 11.48 26.28
C ASP A 103 -4.18 11.36 25.86
N LYS A 104 -3.29 11.15 26.84
CA LYS A 104 -1.88 10.82 26.62
C LYS A 104 -1.67 9.49 25.90
N TRP A 105 -2.46 8.46 26.21
CA TRP A 105 -2.37 7.14 25.59
C TRP A 105 -2.86 7.19 24.15
N ILE A 106 -3.96 7.90 23.90
CA ILE A 106 -4.45 8.15 22.54
C ILE A 106 -3.38 8.88 21.73
N SER A 107 -2.77 9.92 22.30
CA SER A 107 -1.70 10.68 21.64
C SER A 107 -0.52 9.78 21.24
N VAL A 108 -0.04 8.92 22.15
CA VAL A 108 1.05 7.98 21.85
C VAL A 108 0.66 6.96 20.80
N LEU A 109 -0.54 6.38 20.88
CA LEU A 109 -1.03 5.41 19.90
C LEU A 109 -1.25 6.04 18.50
N MET A 110 -1.61 7.33 18.44
CA MET A 110 -1.67 8.05 17.17
C MET A 110 -0.27 8.29 16.60
N VAL A 111 0.70 8.74 17.40
CA VAL A 111 2.09 8.87 16.95
C VAL A 111 2.64 7.55 16.42
N LEU A 112 2.28 6.43 17.05
CA LEU A 112 2.69 5.12 16.57
C LEU A 112 2.12 4.76 15.21
N ASN A 113 0.85 5.06 14.98
CA ASN A 113 0.26 4.88 13.65
C ASN A 113 1.00 5.72 12.60
N ILE A 114 1.47 6.93 12.94
CA ILE A 114 2.24 7.78 12.01
C ILE A 114 3.51 7.07 11.54
N PHE A 115 4.30 6.52 12.48
CA PHE A 115 5.51 5.76 12.11
C PHE A 115 5.16 4.54 11.26
N PHE A 116 4.03 3.89 11.57
CA PHE A 116 3.54 2.77 10.77
C PHE A 116 3.17 3.19 9.35
N THR A 117 2.49 4.32 9.17
CA THR A 117 1.99 4.82 7.87
C THR A 117 3.07 5.47 6.99
N ILE A 118 4.13 6.04 7.59
CA ILE A 118 5.20 6.71 6.83
C ILE A 118 6.14 5.70 6.15
N PHE A 119 6.44 4.58 6.82
CA PHE A 119 7.49 3.64 6.41
C PHE A 119 6.96 2.38 5.70
N ASP A 120 5.71 1.99 5.92
CA ASP A 120 5.06 0.90 5.18
C ASP A 120 3.59 1.20 4.94
N ALA A 121 3.14 0.89 3.74
CA ALA A 121 2.08 1.66 3.13
C ALA A 121 0.69 1.01 3.35
N TYR A 122 -0.35 1.80 3.09
CA TYR A 122 -1.80 1.56 3.06
C TYR A 122 -2.31 0.19 3.49
N VAL A 123 -1.84 -0.91 2.89
CA VAL A 123 -2.27 -2.27 3.19
C VAL A 123 -2.11 -2.62 4.68
N ALA A 124 -0.96 -2.30 5.27
CA ALA A 124 -0.71 -2.58 6.68
C ALA A 124 -1.58 -1.68 7.58
N ALA A 125 -1.66 -0.37 7.28
CA ALA A 125 -2.51 0.57 8.01
C ALA A 125 -4.00 0.17 7.96
N PHE A 126 -4.46 -0.31 6.80
CA PHE A 126 -5.79 -0.86 6.57
C PHE A 126 -6.06 -2.08 7.45
N SER A 127 -5.16 -3.06 7.45
CA SER A 127 -5.29 -4.25 8.30
C SER A 127 -5.26 -3.90 9.79
N ASN A 128 -4.38 -3.00 10.23
CA ASN A 128 -4.34 -2.56 11.63
C ASN A 128 -5.66 -1.90 12.06
N CYS A 129 -6.21 -1.02 11.21
CA CYS A 129 -7.48 -0.35 11.47
C CYS A 129 -8.63 -1.34 11.62
N LEU A 130 -8.75 -2.30 10.70
CA LEU A 130 -9.77 -3.35 10.78
C LEU A 130 -9.56 -4.27 11.99
N PHE A 131 -8.32 -4.60 12.32
CA PHE A 131 -8.00 -5.39 13.51
C PHE A 131 -8.43 -4.67 14.80
N TRP A 132 -8.12 -3.38 14.96
CA TRP A 132 -8.57 -2.60 16.11
C TRP A 132 -10.09 -2.45 16.16
N LEU A 133 -10.75 -2.31 15.01
CA LEU A 133 -12.20 -2.29 14.93
C LEU A 133 -12.82 -3.62 15.39
N ALA A 134 -12.24 -4.75 14.96
CA ALA A 134 -12.64 -6.08 15.39
C ALA A 134 -12.45 -6.29 16.90
N CYS A 135 -11.29 -5.90 17.42
CA CYS A 135 -11.02 -5.93 18.85
C CYS A 135 -12.07 -5.11 19.63
N TYR A 136 -12.39 -3.90 19.14
CA TYR A 136 -13.40 -3.04 19.76
C TYR A 136 -14.76 -3.74 19.77
N GLY A 137 -15.16 -4.31 18.62
CA GLY A 137 -16.39 -5.09 18.52
C GLY A 137 -16.43 -6.28 19.47
N PHE A 138 -15.34 -7.04 19.58
CA PHE A 138 -15.24 -8.22 20.46
C PHE A 138 -15.44 -7.85 21.92
N PHE A 139 -14.66 -6.88 22.44
CA PHE A 139 -14.74 -6.49 23.86
C PHE A 139 -16.05 -5.79 24.22
N GLU A 140 -16.70 -5.14 23.25
CA GLU A 140 -18.04 -4.56 23.38
C GLU A 140 -19.17 -5.55 23.03
N LYS A 141 -18.85 -6.84 22.84
CA LYS A 141 -19.80 -7.94 22.56
C LYS A 141 -20.68 -7.70 21.33
N LYS A 142 -20.13 -7.11 20.27
CA LYS A 142 -20.84 -6.78 19.02
C LYS A 142 -20.74 -7.91 18.02
N LYS A 143 -21.88 -8.48 17.58
CA LYS A 143 -21.91 -9.64 16.66
C LYS A 143 -21.16 -9.49 15.33
N TRP A 144 -20.93 -8.25 14.87
CA TRP A 144 -20.24 -7.98 13.61
C TRP A 144 -18.71 -8.07 13.69
N TRP A 145 -18.14 -8.19 14.91
CA TRP A 145 -16.69 -8.17 15.13
C TRP A 145 -15.85 -9.18 14.31
N PRO A 146 -16.35 -10.39 13.95
CA PRO A 146 -15.57 -11.35 13.16
C PRO A 146 -15.28 -10.88 11.73
N VAL A 147 -16.17 -10.09 11.14
CA VAL A 147 -16.04 -9.65 9.74
C VAL A 147 -14.79 -8.80 9.51
N PRO A 148 -14.59 -7.66 10.21
CA PRO A 148 -13.36 -6.88 10.05
C PRO A 148 -12.11 -7.67 10.46
N LEU A 149 -12.21 -8.62 11.40
CA LEU A 149 -11.08 -9.49 11.75
C LEU A 149 -10.63 -10.35 10.57
N LEU A 150 -11.57 -11.04 9.93
CA LEU A 150 -11.29 -11.94 8.82
C LEU A 150 -10.74 -11.17 7.60
N ILE A 151 -11.30 -10.00 7.31
CA ILE A 151 -10.78 -9.12 6.25
C ILE A 151 -9.35 -8.68 6.58
N ALA A 152 -9.09 -8.25 7.82
CA ALA A 152 -7.75 -7.82 8.23
C ALA A 152 -6.72 -8.96 8.15
N ALA A 153 -7.11 -10.15 8.62
CA ALA A 153 -6.27 -11.34 8.60
C ALA A 153 -5.96 -11.83 7.18
N PHE A 154 -6.94 -11.75 6.26
CA PHE A 154 -6.75 -12.07 4.85
C PHE A 154 -5.91 -11.00 4.12
N ASN A 155 -6.00 -9.74 4.54
CA ASN A 155 -5.30 -8.64 3.89
C ASN A 155 -3.79 -8.62 4.17
N HIS A 156 -3.33 -9.00 5.38
CA HIS A 156 -1.89 -9.01 5.68
C HIS A 156 -1.47 -10.08 6.70
N PRO A 157 -0.37 -10.84 6.46
CA PRO A 157 0.05 -11.95 7.32
C PRO A 157 0.38 -11.60 8.79
N TYR A 158 0.88 -10.41 9.12
CA TYR A 158 1.13 -10.08 10.54
C TYR A 158 -0.18 -9.96 11.33
N VAL A 159 -1.29 -9.58 10.68
CA VAL A 159 -2.60 -9.52 11.31
C VAL A 159 -3.24 -10.90 11.43
N LEU A 160 -2.97 -11.81 10.49
CA LEU A 160 -3.33 -13.23 10.64
C LEU A 160 -2.78 -13.79 11.96
N ILE A 161 -1.49 -13.59 12.22
CA ILE A 161 -0.84 -14.00 13.48
C ILE A 161 -1.47 -13.29 14.69
N SER A 162 -1.69 -11.98 14.57
CA SER A 162 -2.36 -11.18 15.62
C SER A 162 -3.80 -11.64 15.90
N SER A 163 -4.44 -12.30 14.94
CA SER A 163 -5.83 -12.70 15.04
C SER A 163 -6.02 -14.10 15.60
N LEU A 164 -4.95 -14.92 15.67
CA LEU A 164 -4.97 -16.23 16.34
C LEU A 164 -5.40 -16.13 17.81
N PHE A 165 -5.21 -14.98 18.45
CA PHE A 165 -5.75 -14.68 19.79
C PHE A 165 -7.27 -14.93 19.88
N PHE A 166 -8.02 -14.57 18.85
CA PHE A 166 -9.48 -14.68 18.81
C PHE A 166 -9.96 -16.10 18.51
N VAL A 167 -9.19 -16.86 17.73
CA VAL A 167 -9.51 -18.26 17.39
C VAL A 167 -9.57 -19.14 18.63
N VAL A 168 -8.70 -18.88 19.61
CA VAL A 168 -8.71 -19.63 20.88
C VAL A 168 -9.95 -19.31 21.73
N GLN A 169 -10.52 -18.12 21.61
CA GLN A 169 -11.73 -17.71 22.34
C GLN A 169 -13.01 -18.19 21.66
N GLU A 170 -13.03 -18.14 20.33
CA GLU A 170 -14.17 -18.55 19.51
C GLU A 170 -13.72 -19.59 18.47
N PRO A 171 -13.74 -20.90 18.82
CA PRO A 171 -13.28 -21.97 17.94
C PRO A 171 -13.99 -22.04 16.59
N ILE A 172 -15.16 -21.43 16.44
CA ILE A 172 -15.86 -21.29 15.16
C ILE A 172 -15.01 -20.55 14.11
N LEU A 173 -14.07 -19.71 14.55
CA LEU A 173 -13.13 -19.01 13.68
C LEU A 173 -12.01 -19.92 13.16
N LEU A 174 -11.83 -21.13 13.67
CA LEU A 174 -10.77 -22.03 13.22
C LEU A 174 -10.86 -22.30 11.71
N LEU A 175 -12.07 -22.56 11.20
CA LEU A 175 -12.30 -22.88 9.79
C LEU A 175 -11.93 -21.71 8.84
N PRO A 176 -12.46 -20.48 9.01
CA PRO A 176 -12.08 -19.38 8.13
C PRO A 176 -10.58 -19.02 8.28
N PHE A 177 -10.00 -19.12 9.48
CA PHE A 177 -8.57 -18.90 9.68
C PHE A 177 -7.69 -19.96 9.02
N SER A 178 -8.10 -21.24 9.01
CA SER A 178 -7.35 -22.28 8.30
C SER A 178 -7.34 -22.04 6.80
N ILE A 179 -8.45 -21.55 6.23
CA ILE A 179 -8.53 -21.20 4.80
C ILE A 179 -7.55 -20.06 4.48
N ILE A 180 -7.56 -18.98 5.28
CA ILE A 180 -6.64 -17.85 5.10
C ILE A 180 -5.18 -18.29 5.25
N PHE A 181 -4.89 -19.15 6.24
CA PHE A 181 -3.55 -19.67 6.47
C PHE A 181 -3.05 -20.52 5.29
N SER A 182 -3.89 -21.42 4.78
CA SER A 182 -3.60 -22.20 3.57
C SER A 182 -3.35 -21.31 2.36
N TYR A 183 -4.13 -20.25 2.17
CA TYR A 183 -3.90 -19.27 1.10
C TYR A 183 -2.52 -18.63 1.20
N PHE A 184 -2.11 -18.15 2.38
CA PHE A 184 -0.78 -17.56 2.53
C PHE A 184 0.35 -18.57 2.36
N ILE A 185 0.16 -19.83 2.75
CA ILE A 185 1.14 -20.89 2.47
C ILE A 185 1.32 -21.06 0.96
N ILE A 186 0.22 -21.23 0.22
CA ILE A 186 0.26 -21.44 -1.23
C ILE A 186 0.88 -20.21 -1.91
N ALA A 187 0.44 -19.00 -1.55
CA ALA A 187 1.01 -17.76 -2.08
C ALA A 187 2.51 -17.64 -1.77
N SER A 188 2.95 -18.05 -0.56
CA SER A 188 4.36 -18.01 -0.17
C SER A 188 5.18 -19.06 -0.92
N GLU A 189 4.68 -20.28 -1.12
CA GLU A 189 5.37 -21.35 -1.83
C GLU A 189 5.67 -20.94 -3.28
N VAL A 190 4.67 -20.32 -3.94
CA VAL A 190 4.84 -19.76 -5.28
C VAL A 190 5.86 -18.60 -5.28
N PHE A 191 5.98 -17.82 -4.19
CA PHE A 191 6.92 -16.70 -4.03
C PHE A 191 8.37 -17.13 -3.69
N THR A 192 8.56 -18.14 -2.84
CA THR A 192 9.87 -18.54 -2.31
C THR A 192 10.81 -19.19 -3.32
N ASN A 193 10.32 -19.58 -4.50
CA ASN A 193 11.18 -19.99 -5.60
C ASN A 193 11.95 -18.82 -6.23
N GLN A 194 11.65 -17.56 -5.85
CA GLN A 194 12.19 -16.36 -6.52
C GLN A 194 12.74 -15.26 -5.58
N LEU A 195 12.54 -15.32 -4.25
CA LEU A 195 13.00 -14.26 -3.34
C LEU A 195 13.73 -14.74 -2.07
N PHE A 196 14.89 -14.13 -1.81
CA PHE A 196 15.56 -14.16 -0.51
C PHE A 196 14.81 -13.24 0.46
N LEU A 197 14.17 -13.79 1.50
CA LEU A 197 13.53 -13.00 2.54
C LEU A 197 14.61 -12.44 3.48
N PRO A 198 14.88 -11.12 3.51
CA PRO A 198 15.90 -10.59 4.40
C PRO A 198 15.50 -10.80 5.86
N VAL A 199 16.46 -11.15 6.72
CA VAL A 199 16.21 -11.43 8.15
C VAL A 199 15.49 -10.27 8.86
N TYR A 200 15.66 -9.03 8.41
CA TYR A 200 14.98 -7.86 8.99
C TYR A 200 13.45 -7.94 8.88
N THR A 201 12.89 -8.60 7.87
CA THR A 201 11.44 -8.72 7.67
C THR A 201 10.75 -9.51 8.80
N ILE A 202 11.46 -10.46 9.42
CA ILE A 202 10.99 -11.21 10.60
C ILE A 202 10.89 -10.26 11.81
N PHE A 203 11.91 -9.46 12.06
CA PHE A 203 11.92 -8.50 13.16
C PHE A 203 10.84 -7.42 13.00
N MET A 204 10.65 -6.94 11.77
CA MET A 204 9.55 -6.05 11.40
C MET A 204 8.20 -6.69 11.72
N GLY A 205 7.97 -7.93 11.27
CA GLY A 205 6.74 -8.67 11.57
C GLY A 205 6.44 -8.77 13.06
N ILE A 206 7.45 -9.06 13.89
CA ILE A 206 7.30 -9.12 15.35
C ILE A 206 6.90 -7.76 15.93
N GLY A 207 7.58 -6.68 15.53
CA GLY A 207 7.26 -5.34 16.01
C GLY A 207 5.84 -4.90 15.63
N ARG A 208 5.40 -5.24 14.43
CA ARG A 208 4.02 -4.99 13.96
C ARG A 208 2.97 -5.72 14.79
N ILE A 209 3.24 -6.96 15.15
CA ILE A 209 2.38 -7.72 16.06
C ILE A 209 2.30 -7.03 17.43
N ILE A 210 3.43 -6.56 17.97
CA ILE A 210 3.47 -5.84 19.26
C ILE A 210 2.62 -4.55 19.18
N VAL A 211 2.75 -3.76 18.12
CA VAL A 211 1.98 -2.53 17.91
C VAL A 211 0.48 -2.82 17.82
N ASN A 212 0.08 -3.86 17.09
CA ASN A 212 -1.33 -4.28 16.99
C ASN A 212 -1.97 -4.55 18.36
N TYR A 213 -1.25 -5.26 19.25
CA TYR A 213 -1.77 -5.63 20.56
C TYR A 213 -1.68 -4.49 21.59
N LEU A 214 -0.92 -3.44 21.31
CA LEU A 214 -0.61 -2.40 22.28
C LEU A 214 -1.84 -1.70 22.89
N PRO A 215 -2.87 -1.27 22.13
CA PRO A 215 -4.06 -0.67 22.74
C PRO A 215 -4.75 -1.64 23.73
N ILE A 216 -4.76 -2.94 23.42
CA ILE A 216 -5.37 -3.97 24.25
C ILE A 216 -4.57 -4.17 25.53
N LEU A 217 -3.24 -4.22 25.44
CA LEU A 217 -2.34 -4.32 26.60
C LEU A 217 -2.48 -3.11 27.52
N ILE A 218 -2.58 -1.89 26.97
CA ILE A 218 -2.82 -0.68 27.77
C ILE A 218 -4.17 -0.79 28.48
N MET A 219 -5.23 -1.19 27.80
CA MET A 219 -6.56 -1.33 28.40
C MET A 219 -6.60 -2.39 29.51
N ALA A 220 -5.89 -3.51 29.33
CA ALA A 220 -5.81 -4.57 30.32
C ALA A 220 -4.99 -4.17 31.55
N SER A 221 -3.87 -3.45 31.38
CA SER A 221 -3.08 -2.96 32.52
C SER A 221 -3.83 -1.93 33.39
N HIS A 222 -4.84 -1.26 32.83
CA HIS A 222 -5.77 -0.39 33.56
C HIS A 222 -7.02 -1.14 34.07
N SER A 223 -7.04 -2.47 34.02
CA SER A 223 -8.14 -3.35 34.46
C SER A 223 -9.49 -3.09 33.76
N ARG A 224 -9.48 -2.46 32.58
CA ARG A 224 -10.71 -2.19 31.80
C ARG A 224 -11.16 -3.37 30.96
N ILE A 225 -10.22 -4.26 30.64
CA ILE A 225 -10.44 -5.51 29.94
C ILE A 225 -9.80 -6.61 30.79
N LYS A 226 -10.49 -7.74 30.96
CA LYS A 226 -9.97 -8.89 31.71
C LYS A 226 -9.70 -10.07 30.76
N PHE A 227 -8.48 -10.60 30.81
CA PHE A 227 -8.08 -11.80 30.07
C PHE A 227 -8.19 -13.03 30.96
N ASN A 228 -9.40 -13.42 31.35
CA ASN A 228 -9.61 -14.53 32.29
C ASN A 228 -9.15 -15.90 31.76
N HIS A 229 -8.90 -16.02 30.46
CA HIS A 229 -8.70 -17.30 29.78
C HIS A 229 -7.27 -17.54 29.28
N PHE A 230 -6.33 -16.59 29.48
CA PHE A 230 -4.96 -16.70 28.98
C PHE A 230 -3.92 -16.33 30.03
N LYS A 231 -3.31 -17.32 30.68
CA LYS A 231 -2.26 -17.08 31.68
C LYS A 231 -1.08 -16.27 31.14
N ILE A 232 -0.69 -16.44 29.87
CA ILE A 232 0.44 -15.70 29.26
C ILE A 232 0.09 -14.23 29.06
N VAL A 233 -1.06 -13.92 28.45
CA VAL A 233 -1.52 -12.53 28.26
C VAL A 233 -1.89 -11.90 29.59
N GLU A 234 -2.40 -12.67 30.56
CA GLU A 234 -2.62 -12.24 31.94
C GLU A 234 -1.29 -11.85 32.61
N VAL A 235 -0.23 -12.65 32.45
CA VAL A 235 1.13 -12.32 32.93
C VAL A 235 1.64 -11.03 32.29
N PHE A 236 1.51 -10.86 30.97
CA PHE A 236 1.86 -9.59 30.31
C PHE A 236 0.98 -8.41 30.73
N SER A 237 -0.31 -8.63 31.03
CA SER A 237 -1.21 -7.59 31.52
C SER A 237 -0.92 -7.14 32.96
N LYS A 238 -0.28 -8.01 33.76
CA LYS A 238 0.22 -7.70 35.11
C LYS A 238 1.50 -6.87 35.07
N ILE A 239 2.24 -6.89 33.96
CA ILE A 239 3.33 -5.96 33.71
C ILE A 239 2.70 -4.58 33.53
N LYS A 240 2.89 -3.71 34.52
CA LYS A 240 2.39 -2.33 34.46
C LYS A 240 3.16 -1.62 33.36
N VAL A 241 2.58 -1.55 32.15
CA VAL A 241 3.15 -0.82 31.03
C VAL A 241 3.21 0.65 31.44
N THR A 242 4.39 1.10 31.85
CA THR A 242 4.61 2.49 32.19
C THR A 242 4.88 3.28 30.92
N MET A 243 4.47 4.55 30.89
CA MET A 243 4.72 5.44 29.76
C MET A 243 6.20 5.46 29.32
N PRO A 244 7.20 5.46 30.24
CA PRO A 244 8.61 5.42 29.85
C PRO A 244 9.01 4.11 29.17
N VAL A 245 8.56 2.96 29.69
CA VAL A 245 8.85 1.66 29.06
C VAL A 245 8.26 1.59 27.67
N LEU A 246 7.01 2.05 27.52
CA LEU A 246 6.40 2.16 26.20
C LEU A 246 7.24 3.05 25.29
N LEU A 247 7.49 4.30 25.68
CA LEU A 247 8.28 5.25 24.90
C LEU A 247 9.66 4.72 24.50
N VAL A 248 10.35 3.97 25.37
CA VAL A 248 11.63 3.32 25.04
C VAL A 248 11.44 2.22 23.99
N THR A 249 10.45 1.34 24.14
CA THR A 249 10.11 0.33 23.12
C THR A 249 9.76 1.01 21.79
N LEU A 250 9.05 2.15 21.82
CA LEU A 250 8.68 2.90 20.62
C LEU A 250 9.88 3.57 19.97
N LEU A 251 10.80 4.13 20.74
CA LEU A 251 12.03 4.73 20.22
C LEU A 251 12.95 3.67 19.61
N ILE A 252 13.03 2.49 20.22
CA ILE A 252 13.79 1.36 19.66
C ILE A 252 13.16 0.90 18.34
N PHE A 253 11.83 0.77 18.30
CA PHE A 253 11.12 0.38 17.09
C PHE A 253 11.26 1.44 15.98
N ALA A 254 11.03 2.71 16.28
CA ALA A 254 11.20 3.82 15.34
C ALA A 254 12.65 3.98 14.87
N ALA A 255 13.64 3.75 15.74
CA ALA A 255 15.04 3.74 15.34
C ALA A 255 15.36 2.56 14.44
N PHE A 256 14.76 1.39 14.67
CA PHE A 256 14.93 0.22 13.80
C PHE A 256 14.29 0.43 12.43
N GLU A 257 13.04 0.91 12.37
CA GLU A 257 12.36 1.34 11.14
C GLU A 257 13.18 2.40 10.40
N GLY A 258 13.72 3.38 11.13
CA GLY A 258 14.61 4.41 10.58
C GLY A 258 15.91 3.83 10.01
N VAL A 259 16.54 2.87 10.69
CA VAL A 259 17.74 2.18 10.19
C VAL A 259 17.42 1.32 8.97
N VAL A 260 16.28 0.64 8.93
CA VAL A 260 15.82 -0.10 7.74
C VAL A 260 15.56 0.86 6.59
N ALA A 261 14.89 1.98 6.83
CA ALA A 261 14.68 3.01 5.83
C ALA A 261 16.00 3.56 5.30
N ILE A 262 16.96 3.88 6.17
CA ILE A 262 18.31 4.30 5.78
C ILE A 262 19.03 3.20 5.00
N TYR A 263 18.95 1.94 5.45
CA TYR A 263 19.53 0.80 4.74
C TYR A 263 18.94 0.66 3.32
N THR A 264 17.62 0.74 3.18
CA THR A 264 16.93 0.71 1.88
C THR A 264 17.31 1.91 1.01
N LEU A 265 17.41 3.11 1.59
CA LEU A 265 17.77 4.34 0.87
C LEU A 265 19.25 4.41 0.48
N VAL A 266 20.16 3.78 1.23
CA VAL A 266 21.61 3.91 1.04
C VAL A 266 22.24 2.69 0.37
N LEU A 267 21.73 1.47 0.61
CA LEU A 267 22.40 0.22 0.23
C LEU A 267 21.62 -0.62 -0.76
N GLN A 268 20.34 -0.33 -1.00
CA GLN A 268 19.66 -0.82 -2.19
C GLN A 268 19.77 0.28 -3.25
N PRO A 269 20.12 -0.03 -4.51
CA PRO A 269 19.98 0.96 -5.57
C PRO A 269 18.54 1.44 -5.50
N THR A 270 18.36 2.73 -5.23
CA THR A 270 17.05 3.34 -5.16
C THR A 270 16.41 3.14 -6.53
N ASN A 271 15.59 2.11 -6.66
CA ASN A 271 14.51 2.05 -7.64
C ASN A 271 13.40 3.09 -7.29
N ALA A 272 13.74 4.11 -6.47
CA ALA A 272 12.88 5.25 -6.24
C ALA A 272 12.77 5.95 -7.59
N VAL A 273 11.53 6.16 -8.03
CA VAL A 273 11.23 6.94 -9.23
C VAL A 273 11.94 8.29 -9.11
N ASP A 274 12.96 8.49 -9.95
CA ASP A 274 13.66 9.76 -10.00
C ASP A 274 12.75 10.76 -10.71
N PHE A 275 12.12 11.65 -9.94
CA PHE A 275 11.23 12.68 -10.47
C PHE A 275 11.95 13.63 -11.43
N THR A 276 13.28 13.72 -11.38
CA THR A 276 14.07 14.51 -12.34
C THR A 276 13.99 13.94 -13.76
N MET A 277 13.56 12.68 -13.93
CA MET A 277 13.32 12.07 -15.25
C MET A 277 12.24 12.78 -16.07
N PHE A 278 11.40 13.62 -15.45
CA PHE A 278 10.37 14.43 -16.13
C PHE A 278 10.61 15.93 -16.00
N GLU A 279 11.80 16.34 -15.54
CA GLU A 279 12.12 17.75 -15.35
C GLU A 279 11.98 18.53 -16.67
N GLY A 280 11.17 19.60 -16.63
CA GLY A 280 10.94 20.46 -17.78
C GLY A 280 9.98 19.90 -18.83
N ILE A 281 9.28 18.79 -18.55
CA ILE A 281 8.23 18.30 -19.45
C ILE A 281 7.16 19.40 -19.65
N PRO A 282 6.78 19.73 -20.90
CA PRO A 282 5.82 20.79 -21.13
C PRO A 282 4.46 20.38 -20.61
N ASN A 283 3.77 21.30 -19.92
CA ASN A 283 2.38 21.10 -19.55
C ASN A 283 1.51 21.18 -20.81
N VAL A 284 1.12 20.03 -21.34
CA VAL A 284 0.35 19.91 -22.57
C VAL A 284 -1.07 19.48 -22.27
N ASN A 285 -2.05 20.20 -22.83
CA ASN A 285 -3.45 19.83 -22.76
C ASN A 285 -3.72 18.70 -23.77
N GLY A 286 -3.68 17.46 -23.31
CA GLY A 286 -3.97 16.31 -24.17
C GLY A 286 -3.86 14.98 -23.43
N THR A 287 -4.25 13.93 -24.12
CA THR A 287 -4.13 12.57 -23.62
C THR A 287 -2.78 11.95 -24.00
N LEU A 288 -2.19 11.17 -23.10
CA LEU A 288 -0.84 10.65 -23.25
C LEU A 288 -0.84 9.13 -23.39
N ARG A 289 -0.09 8.60 -24.37
CA ARG A 289 0.36 7.21 -24.41
C ARG A 289 1.82 7.12 -23.97
N VAL A 290 2.18 6.11 -23.19
CA VAL A 290 3.54 5.91 -22.69
C VAL A 290 4.16 4.62 -23.23
N VAL A 291 5.29 4.74 -23.92
CA VAL A 291 6.14 3.63 -24.37
C VAL A 291 7.33 3.48 -23.43
N ASP A 292 7.15 2.68 -22.38
CA ASP A 292 8.13 2.45 -21.33
C ASP A 292 8.02 1.01 -20.84
N TYR A 293 9.09 0.24 -21.02
CA TYR A 293 9.13 -1.21 -20.83
C TYR A 293 9.94 -1.65 -19.60
N LEU A 294 10.69 -0.75 -18.98
CA LEU A 294 11.66 -1.13 -17.93
C LEU A 294 11.25 -0.67 -16.53
N TYR A 295 10.62 0.51 -16.37
CA TYR A 295 10.42 1.08 -15.03
C TYR A 295 9.17 1.97 -14.82
N LEU A 296 8.45 2.40 -15.86
CA LEU A 296 7.17 3.15 -15.80
C LEU A 296 7.05 4.29 -14.74
N PRO A 297 8.09 5.08 -14.42
CA PRO A 297 7.96 6.21 -13.51
C PRO A 297 6.89 7.22 -14.01
N SER A 298 6.69 7.27 -15.32
CA SER A 298 5.68 8.03 -16.06
C SER A 298 4.25 7.80 -15.59
N VAL A 299 3.89 6.57 -15.18
CA VAL A 299 2.54 6.26 -14.66
C VAL A 299 2.28 6.99 -13.33
N PHE A 300 3.34 7.23 -12.56
CA PHE A 300 3.25 7.82 -11.24
C PHE A 300 3.44 9.33 -11.26
N VAL A 301 4.34 9.85 -12.09
CA VAL A 301 4.71 11.28 -12.09
C VAL A 301 3.77 12.11 -12.96
N LEU A 302 3.43 11.63 -14.15
CA LEU A 302 2.71 12.44 -15.15
C LEU A 302 1.29 12.83 -14.72
N PRO A 303 0.52 12.00 -13.98
CA PRO A 303 -0.75 12.45 -13.43
C PRO A 303 -0.63 13.63 -12.45
N TYR A 304 0.47 13.74 -11.68
CA TYR A 304 0.71 14.92 -10.83
C TYR A 304 1.05 16.17 -11.63
N GLU A 305 1.65 15.99 -12.81
CA GLU A 305 1.95 17.07 -13.77
C GLU A 305 0.73 17.42 -14.66
N GLY A 306 -0.44 16.84 -14.40
CA GLY A 306 -1.70 17.16 -15.09
C GLY A 306 -2.00 16.33 -16.34
N PHE A 307 -1.23 15.28 -16.63
CA PHE A 307 -1.44 14.42 -17.78
C PHE A 307 -2.53 13.37 -17.54
N VAL A 308 -3.29 13.04 -18.60
CA VAL A 308 -4.25 11.93 -18.61
C VAL A 308 -3.69 10.77 -19.42
N LEU A 309 -3.24 9.73 -18.72
CA LEU A 309 -2.72 8.51 -19.34
C LEU A 309 -3.85 7.67 -19.94
N GLN A 310 -3.83 7.45 -21.26
CA GLN A 310 -4.84 6.66 -21.97
C GLN A 310 -4.37 5.24 -22.31
N ALA A 311 -3.09 5.08 -22.65
CA ALA A 311 -2.52 3.80 -23.09
C ALA A 311 -1.03 3.71 -22.75
N GLY A 312 -0.46 2.51 -22.87
CA GLY A 312 0.98 2.35 -22.79
C GLY A 312 1.45 0.91 -22.95
N SER A 313 2.71 0.77 -23.32
CA SER A 313 3.30 -0.50 -23.77
C SER A 313 3.25 -1.62 -22.72
N PHE A 314 3.13 -1.26 -21.46
CA PHE A 314 2.99 -2.16 -20.32
C PHE A 314 1.60 -2.79 -20.19
N ARG A 315 0.55 -2.11 -20.68
CA ARG A 315 -0.79 -2.72 -20.89
C ARG A 315 -0.81 -3.60 -22.12
N GLU A 316 -0.06 -3.19 -23.14
CA GLU A 316 -0.03 -3.79 -24.47
C GLU A 316 0.93 -4.99 -24.61
N ASN A 317 1.73 -5.30 -23.58
CA ASN A 317 2.70 -6.42 -23.60
C ASN A 317 2.67 -7.29 -22.34
N ASN A 318 1.52 -7.37 -21.67
CA ASN A 318 1.35 -8.25 -20.51
C ASN A 318 1.13 -9.70 -20.96
N PRO A 319 2.00 -10.66 -20.59
CA PRO A 319 1.90 -12.05 -21.06
C PRO A 319 0.66 -12.80 -20.58
N GLN A 320 -0.06 -12.30 -19.57
CA GLN A 320 -1.26 -12.97 -19.04
C GLN A 320 -2.57 -12.52 -19.70
N HIS A 321 -2.66 -11.26 -20.16
CA HIS A 321 -3.86 -10.70 -20.80
C HIS A 321 -3.56 -9.98 -22.11
N MET A 322 -3.57 -10.78 -23.18
CA MET A 322 -3.84 -10.41 -24.56
C MET A 322 -2.81 -9.56 -25.31
N VAL A 323 -2.30 -10.21 -26.37
CA VAL A 323 -1.47 -9.72 -27.47
C VAL A 323 -0.17 -9.09 -27.00
N LYS A 324 0.93 -9.84 -27.14
CA LYS A 324 2.20 -9.18 -27.41
C LYS A 324 1.99 -8.39 -28.70
N LEU A 325 1.69 -7.08 -28.62
CA LEU A 325 1.60 -6.21 -29.79
C LEU A 325 3.03 -6.00 -30.30
N LEU A 326 3.57 -7.05 -30.90
CA LEU A 326 4.60 -6.89 -31.90
C LEU A 326 3.87 -6.29 -33.09
N TRP A 327 4.15 -5.04 -33.37
CA TRP A 327 3.73 -4.41 -34.60
C TRP A 327 4.41 -5.17 -35.74
N ASP A 328 3.63 -5.93 -36.51
CA ASP A 328 4.15 -6.76 -37.60
C ASP A 328 4.86 -5.92 -38.68
N ASN A 329 4.50 -4.63 -38.77
CA ASN A 329 5.12 -3.63 -39.63
C ASN A 329 4.85 -2.19 -39.11
N GLU A 330 5.50 -1.21 -39.74
CA GLU A 330 5.38 0.20 -39.37
C GLU A 330 3.96 0.76 -39.48
N SER A 331 3.19 0.30 -40.47
CA SER A 331 1.86 0.81 -40.75
C SER A 331 0.83 0.42 -39.68
N ASP A 332 1.02 -0.74 -39.03
CA ASP A 332 0.10 -1.20 -37.97
C ASP A 332 0.24 -0.34 -36.71
N TYR A 333 1.47 -0.02 -36.32
CA TYR A 333 1.72 0.89 -35.21
C TYR A 333 1.27 2.31 -35.53
N GLN A 334 1.59 2.80 -36.73
CA GLN A 334 1.17 4.12 -37.16
C GLN A 334 -0.36 4.25 -37.14
N ASN A 335 -1.09 3.27 -37.69
CA ASN A 335 -2.55 3.22 -37.64
C ASN A 335 -3.08 3.21 -36.20
N PHE A 336 -2.44 2.48 -35.29
CA PHE A 336 -2.83 2.50 -33.89
C PHE A 336 -2.64 3.88 -33.25
N VAL A 337 -1.53 4.55 -33.56
CA VAL A 337 -1.26 5.93 -33.11
C VAL A 337 -2.27 6.92 -33.68
N ASP A 338 -2.51 6.85 -34.99
CA ASP A 338 -3.42 7.74 -35.71
C ASP A 338 -4.88 7.55 -35.32
N ASN A 339 -5.30 6.35 -34.94
CA ASN A 339 -6.69 6.07 -34.56
C ASN A 339 -6.93 6.02 -33.04
N GLY A 340 -5.88 6.02 -32.23
CA GLY A 340 -5.97 5.96 -30.78
C GLY A 340 -6.40 7.29 -30.14
N ASN A 341 -7.05 7.25 -28.98
CA ASN A 341 -7.49 8.46 -28.28
C ASN A 341 -6.36 9.17 -27.51
N PHE A 342 -5.20 9.37 -28.13
CA PHE A 342 -4.06 10.06 -27.55
C PHE A 342 -3.60 11.25 -28.40
N SER A 343 -3.16 12.30 -27.72
CA SER A 343 -2.58 13.53 -28.29
C SER A 343 -1.06 13.48 -28.34
N TYR A 344 -0.46 12.78 -27.38
CA TYR A 344 0.98 12.69 -27.24
C TYR A 344 1.43 11.26 -27.02
N VAL A 345 2.66 10.97 -27.44
CA VAL A 345 3.35 9.71 -27.12
C VAL A 345 4.66 10.03 -26.40
N LEU A 346 4.76 9.63 -25.14
CA LEU A 346 6.00 9.69 -24.36
C LEU A 346 6.75 8.36 -24.53
N PHE A 347 7.98 8.43 -25.03
CA PHE A 347 8.80 7.28 -25.36
C PHE A 347 10.08 7.25 -24.53
N CYS A 348 10.35 6.14 -23.85
CA CYS A 348 11.54 5.94 -23.01
C CYS A 348 12.78 5.58 -23.84
N LYS A 349 13.83 6.41 -23.76
CA LYS A 349 15.09 6.25 -24.51
C LYS A 349 15.85 4.98 -24.15
N MET A 350 15.80 4.57 -22.88
CA MET A 350 16.59 3.46 -22.35
C MET A 350 15.82 2.15 -22.28
N CYS A 351 14.53 2.15 -22.65
CA CYS A 351 13.64 1.02 -22.41
C CYS A 351 13.79 -0.15 -23.38
N ASN A 352 14.73 -0.07 -24.32
CA ASN A 352 15.09 -1.11 -25.30
C ASN A 352 13.84 -1.83 -25.84
N PRO A 353 12.95 -1.09 -26.54
CA PRO A 353 11.65 -1.61 -26.95
C PRO A 353 11.84 -2.88 -27.81
N GLN A 354 10.89 -3.82 -27.72
CA GLN A 354 10.92 -5.02 -28.54
C GLN A 354 10.47 -4.79 -30.00
N SER A 355 10.38 -3.53 -30.44
CA SER A 355 9.63 -3.07 -31.62
C SER A 355 10.33 -1.88 -32.29
N ASN A 356 9.95 -1.58 -33.55
CA ASN A 356 10.41 -0.40 -34.30
C ASN A 356 9.61 0.88 -33.92
N GLU A 357 8.93 0.90 -32.77
CA GLU A 357 8.09 2.03 -32.33
C GLU A 357 8.85 3.36 -32.31
N PHE A 358 10.14 3.33 -31.92
CA PHE A 358 10.98 4.52 -31.89
C PHE A 358 11.19 5.12 -33.29
N GLU A 359 11.54 4.28 -34.26
CA GLU A 359 11.82 4.69 -35.65
C GLU A 359 10.57 5.31 -36.28
N ILE A 360 9.40 4.73 -36.00
CA ILE A 360 8.12 5.24 -36.50
C ILE A 360 7.77 6.57 -35.83
N LEU A 361 7.94 6.68 -34.51
CA LEU A 361 7.69 7.95 -33.82
C LEU A 361 8.58 9.07 -34.36
N GLN A 362 9.87 8.77 -34.57
CA GLN A 362 10.85 9.72 -35.08
C GLN A 362 10.56 10.17 -36.53
N ASN A 363 10.05 9.28 -37.38
CA ASN A 363 9.87 9.55 -38.81
C ASN A 363 8.54 10.24 -39.15
N TYR A 364 7.50 10.02 -38.36
CA TYR A 364 6.13 10.42 -38.71
C TYR A 364 5.53 11.50 -37.82
N TYR A 365 6.13 11.81 -36.67
CA TYR A 365 5.53 12.71 -35.67
C TYR A 365 6.51 13.74 -35.15
N ASP A 366 5.98 14.88 -34.72
CA ASP A 366 6.79 16.01 -34.27
C ASP A 366 7.28 15.80 -32.84
N LEU A 367 8.60 15.90 -32.64
CA LEU A 367 9.19 15.92 -31.30
C LEU A 367 8.91 17.26 -30.60
N VAL A 368 8.26 17.21 -29.44
CA VAL A 368 7.87 18.40 -28.65
C VAL A 368 8.83 18.65 -27.50
N TRP A 369 9.32 17.57 -26.89
CA TRP A 369 10.22 17.66 -25.75
C TRP A 369 11.08 16.41 -25.66
N ASP A 370 12.30 16.56 -25.17
CA ASP A 370 13.16 15.45 -24.84
C ASP A 370 14.12 15.78 -23.69
N ASN A 371 14.59 14.74 -23.02
CA ASN A 371 15.65 14.82 -22.02
C ASN A 371 16.50 13.55 -22.04
N ASP A 372 17.33 13.28 -21.04
CA ASP A 372 18.18 12.08 -21.03
C ASP A 372 17.39 10.75 -20.98
N TYR A 373 16.11 10.79 -20.58
CA TYR A 373 15.31 9.61 -20.30
C TYR A 373 14.17 9.38 -21.29
N TYR A 374 13.55 10.45 -21.81
CA TYR A 374 12.34 10.38 -22.61
C TYR A 374 12.35 11.30 -23.84
N TYR A 375 11.58 10.90 -24.85
CA TYR A 375 11.09 11.75 -25.94
C TYR A 375 9.58 11.92 -25.79
N LEU A 376 9.04 13.10 -26.08
CA LEU A 376 7.60 13.37 -26.14
C LEU A 376 7.25 13.82 -27.56
N TYR A 377 6.47 13.02 -28.25
CA TYR A 377 5.99 13.29 -29.61
C TYR A 377 4.55 13.81 -29.58
N ASN A 378 4.25 14.83 -30.39
CA ASN A 378 2.87 15.22 -30.71
C ASN A 378 2.37 14.37 -31.87
N VAL A 379 1.22 13.72 -31.67
CA VAL A 379 0.61 12.84 -32.68
C VAL A 379 -0.74 13.36 -33.17
N ARG A 380 -1.05 14.63 -32.88
CA ARG A 380 -2.29 15.32 -33.25
C ARG A 380 -2.11 16.72 -33.80
#